data_AF-S6ERF3-F1
#
_entry.id   AF-S6ERF3-F1
#
_cell.length_a   1.000
_cell.length_b   1.000
_cell.length_c   1.000
_cell.angle_alpha   90.00
_cell.angle_beta   90.00
_cell.angle_gamma   90.00
#
_symmetry.space_group_name_H-M   'P 1'
#
loop_
_entity.id
_entity.type
_entity.pdbx_description
1 polymer ?
#
loop_
_entity_poly.entity_id
_entity_poly.type
_entity_poly.pdbx_seq_one_letter_code
_entity_poly.pdbx_strand_id
1 'polypeptide(L)'
;MIKTFINTYKVTFAEEANTFIYYLKKIPFLGKKISDNLYSKTNIKITLGVISEVFKFAFGFIGKIIYTYLMIMLPIMLLVKEDVDKITSFLHIFFFLSLVIGSLMDSIIFDVDKTTFNMIKLMRAQSREYYLGQIIYIKNSNLYIFYSSINDDRTTFFKSYNFNVRIYSY
;
A
#
# COMPACT_ATOMS: atom_id res chain seq x y z
N MET A 1 4.14 -8.80 20.78
CA MET A 1 4.70 -8.36 19.48
C MET A 1 4.31 -9.21 18.26
N ILE A 2 4.85 -10.42 18.03
CA ILE A 2 4.55 -11.21 16.79
C ILE A 2 3.06 -11.55 16.66
N LYS A 3 2.41 -11.95 17.76
CA LYS A 3 0.97 -12.21 17.78
C LYS A 3 0.15 -10.97 17.41
N THR A 4 0.55 -9.82 17.91
CA THR A 4 -0.04 -8.51 17.63
C THR A 4 0.06 -8.18 16.14
N PHE A 5 1.23 -8.38 15.54
CA PHE A 5 1.46 -8.20 14.10
C PHE A 5 0.58 -9.14 13.24
N ILE A 6 0.53 -10.43 13.57
CA ILE A 6 -0.32 -11.40 12.85
C ILE A 6 -1.80 -11.01 12.95
N ASN A 7 -2.24 -10.56 14.12
CA ASN A 7 -3.62 -10.12 14.33
C ASN A 7 -3.92 -8.84 13.53
N THR A 8 -2.99 -7.88 13.50
CA THR A 8 -3.09 -6.71 12.62
C THR A 8 -3.30 -7.13 11.18
N TYR A 9 -2.45 -8.01 10.66
CA TYR A 9 -2.55 -8.45 9.27
C TYR A 9 -3.89 -9.11 8.95
N LYS A 10 -4.38 -9.98 9.85
CA LYS A 10 -5.70 -10.63 9.70
C LYS A 10 -6.86 -9.64 9.67
N VAL A 11 -6.81 -8.64 10.55
CA VAL A 11 -7.85 -7.62 10.66
C VAL A 11 -7.85 -6.73 9.43
N THR A 12 -6.68 -6.21 9.04
CA THR A 12 -6.52 -5.38 7.85
C THR A 12 -7.02 -6.11 6.60
N PHE A 13 -6.65 -7.39 6.44
CA PHE A 13 -7.11 -8.20 5.31
C PHE A 13 -8.64 -8.37 5.29
N ALA A 14 -9.26 -8.62 6.45
CA ALA A 14 -10.72 -8.74 6.55
C ALA A 14 -11.42 -7.41 6.26
N GLU A 15 -10.86 -6.29 6.74
CA GLU A 15 -11.38 -4.94 6.49
C GLU A 15 -11.31 -4.56 5.00
N GLU A 16 -10.22 -4.90 4.33
CA GLU A 16 -10.03 -4.67 2.89
C GLU A 16 -11.01 -5.49 2.06
N ALA A 17 -11.16 -6.78 2.36
CA ALA A 17 -12.14 -7.64 1.70
C ALA A 17 -13.56 -7.09 1.88
N ASN A 18 -13.92 -6.65 3.09
CA ASN A 18 -15.24 -6.05 3.35
C ASN A 18 -15.43 -4.73 2.60
N THR A 19 -14.40 -3.88 2.57
CA THR A 19 -14.43 -2.60 1.85
C THR A 19 -14.59 -2.80 0.34
N PHE A 20 -13.91 -3.81 -0.22
CA PHE A 20 -14.04 -4.16 -1.64
C PHE A 20 -15.43 -4.68 -1.98
N ILE A 21 -16.01 -5.56 -1.15
CA ILE A 21 -17.41 -6.02 -1.31
C ILE A 21 -18.37 -4.83 -1.29
N TYR A 22 -18.17 -3.89 -0.37
CA TYR A 22 -18.99 -2.67 -0.30
C TYR A 22 -18.90 -1.85 -1.60
N TYR A 23 -17.69 -1.61 -2.11
CA TYR A 23 -17.50 -0.88 -3.37
C TYR A 23 -18.12 -1.60 -4.58
N LEU A 24 -17.98 -2.92 -4.66
CA LEU A 24 -18.62 -3.71 -5.71
C LEU A 24 -20.15 -3.64 -5.66
N LYS A 25 -20.74 -3.71 -4.45
CA LYS A 25 -22.19 -3.60 -4.25
C LYS A 25 -22.70 -2.19 -4.61
N LYS A 26 -21.87 -1.16 -4.43
CA LYS A 26 -22.20 0.23 -4.77
C LYS A 26 -22.28 0.49 -6.28
N ILE A 27 -21.74 -0.40 -7.13
CA ILE A 27 -21.84 -0.27 -8.59
C ILE A 27 -23.26 -0.66 -9.03
N PRO A 28 -24.06 0.25 -9.61
CA PRO A 28 -25.49 0.02 -9.85
C PRO A 28 -25.82 -1.15 -10.80
N PHE A 29 -24.91 -1.51 -11.72
CA PHE A 29 -25.07 -2.65 -12.64
C PHE A 29 -24.64 -4.00 -12.04
N LEU A 30 -23.58 -4.02 -11.23
CA LEU A 30 -23.04 -5.25 -10.62
C LEU A 30 -23.70 -5.57 -9.27
N GLY A 31 -24.05 -4.54 -8.51
CA GLY A 31 -24.62 -4.62 -7.16
C GLY A 31 -25.98 -5.31 -7.08
N LYS A 32 -26.79 -5.26 -8.16
CA LYS A 32 -28.07 -5.97 -8.22
C LYS A 32 -27.93 -7.49 -8.33
N LYS A 33 -26.77 -8.00 -8.79
CA LYS A 33 -26.50 -9.43 -8.99
C LYS A 33 -25.74 -10.05 -7.80
N ILE A 34 -25.29 -9.21 -6.86
CA ILE A 34 -24.55 -9.61 -5.65
C ILE A 34 -25.59 -9.95 -4.56
N SER A 35 -25.81 -11.25 -4.34
CA SER A 35 -26.61 -11.75 -3.22
C SER A 35 -25.95 -11.44 -1.87
N ASP A 36 -26.73 -11.11 -0.83
CA ASP A 36 -26.23 -10.87 0.53
C ASP A 36 -25.49 -12.07 1.14
N ASN A 37 -25.66 -13.29 0.57
CA ASN A 37 -24.90 -14.49 0.93
C ASN A 37 -23.42 -14.45 0.53
N LEU A 38 -22.96 -13.43 -0.21
CA LEU A 38 -21.54 -13.23 -0.52
C LEU A 38 -20.70 -12.84 0.72
N TYR A 39 -21.33 -12.31 1.76
CA TYR A 39 -20.65 -11.98 3.02
C TYR A 39 -20.28 -13.22 3.87
N SER A 40 -20.99 -14.34 3.70
CA SER A 40 -20.80 -15.54 4.54
C SER A 40 -19.75 -16.51 4.00
N LYS A 41 -19.43 -16.45 2.70
CA LYS A 41 -18.47 -17.38 2.07
C LYS A 41 -17.03 -16.87 2.14
N THR A 42 -16.22 -17.47 2.99
CA THR A 42 -14.80 -17.14 3.23
C THR A 42 -13.94 -17.12 1.96
N ASN A 43 -14.19 -18.04 1.02
CA ASN A 43 -13.41 -18.13 -0.23
C ASN A 43 -13.56 -16.89 -1.12
N ILE A 44 -14.72 -16.23 -1.08
CA ILE A 44 -14.98 -15.06 -1.92
C ILE A 44 -14.34 -13.81 -1.31
N LYS A 45 -14.29 -13.70 0.03
CA LYS A 45 -13.54 -12.63 0.69
C LYS A 45 -12.06 -12.64 0.34
N ILE A 46 -11.45 -13.83 0.22
CA ILE A 46 -10.04 -13.97 -0.11
C ILE A 46 -9.75 -13.49 -1.55
N THR A 47 -10.55 -13.92 -2.54
CA THR A 47 -10.35 -13.50 -3.93
C THR A 47 -10.55 -12.00 -4.11
N LEU A 48 -11.56 -11.44 -3.43
CA LEU A 48 -11.86 -10.01 -3.44
C LEU A 48 -10.78 -9.17 -2.74
N GLY A 49 -10.25 -9.65 -1.61
CA GLY A 49 -9.12 -9.00 -0.93
C GLY A 49 -7.88 -8.93 -1.83
N VAL A 50 -7.54 -10.03 -2.51
CA VAL A 50 -6.41 -10.06 -3.46
C VAL A 50 -6.61 -9.07 -4.61
N ILE A 51 -7.82 -9.01 -5.17
CA ILE A 51 -8.13 -8.06 -6.25
C ILE A 51 -7.99 -6.62 -5.75
N SER A 52 -8.51 -6.31 -4.56
CA SER A 52 -8.37 -4.98 -3.95
C SER A 52 -6.91 -4.58 -3.79
N GLU A 53 -6.07 -5.52 -3.35
CA GLU A 53 -4.64 -5.27 -3.14
C GLU A 53 -3.91 -4.99 -4.46
N VAL A 54 -4.24 -5.75 -5.51
CA VAL A 54 -3.73 -5.50 -6.87
C VAL A 54 -4.15 -4.12 -7.37
N PHE A 55 -5.41 -3.72 -7.13
CA PHE A 55 -5.86 -2.38 -7.52
C PHE A 55 -5.16 -1.29 -6.72
N LYS A 56 -4.99 -1.43 -5.41
CA LYS A 56 -4.22 -0.48 -4.60
C LYS A 56 -2.80 -0.34 -5.13
N PHE A 57 -2.15 -1.45 -5.46
CA PHE A 57 -0.82 -1.44 -6.06
C PHE A 57 -0.82 -0.67 -7.38
N ALA A 58 -1.74 -0.97 -8.31
CA ALA A 58 -1.83 -0.29 -9.59
C ALA A 58 -2.13 1.22 -9.47
N PHE A 59 -3.11 1.60 -8.63
CA PHE A 59 -3.46 3.00 -8.39
C PHE A 59 -2.40 3.75 -7.60
N GLY A 60 -1.59 3.06 -6.78
CA GLY A 60 -0.46 3.64 -6.08
C GLY A 60 0.60 4.24 -7.01
N PHE A 61 0.76 3.69 -8.22
CA PHE A 61 1.67 4.27 -9.23
C PHE A 61 1.08 5.46 -9.96
N ILE A 62 -0.23 5.46 -10.20
CA ILE A 62 -0.90 6.54 -10.93
C ILE A 62 -0.73 7.88 -10.21
N GLY A 63 -0.88 7.91 -8.87
CA GLY A 63 -0.64 9.11 -8.09
C GLY A 63 0.78 9.66 -8.23
N LYS A 64 1.79 8.78 -8.24
CA LYS A 64 3.21 9.15 -8.42
C LYS A 64 3.48 9.72 -9.81
N ILE A 65 2.86 9.15 -10.85
CA ILE A 65 2.96 9.64 -12.23
C ILE A 65 2.33 11.03 -12.34
N ILE A 66 1.12 11.21 -11.81
CA ILE A 66 0.42 12.49 -11.79
C ILE A 66 1.24 13.55 -11.04
N TYR A 67 1.78 13.21 -9.86
CA TYR A 67 2.64 14.09 -9.08
C TYR A 67 3.86 14.55 -9.88
N THR A 68 4.59 13.61 -10.49
CA THR A 68 5.78 13.91 -11.29
C THR A 68 5.44 14.80 -12.49
N TYR A 69 4.30 14.53 -13.14
CA TYR A 69 3.84 15.33 -14.26
C TYR A 69 3.48 16.77 -13.83
N LEU A 70 2.66 16.93 -12.79
CA LEU A 70 2.19 18.25 -12.32
C LEU A 70 3.30 19.09 -11.70
N MET A 71 4.21 18.49 -10.94
CA MET A 71 5.21 19.24 -10.18
C MET A 71 6.52 19.45 -10.93
N ILE A 72 6.78 18.70 -12.00
CA ILE A 72 8.07 18.75 -12.70
C ILE A 72 7.87 19.05 -14.18
N MET A 73 7.09 18.22 -14.90
CA MET A 73 6.91 18.41 -16.34
C MET A 73 6.15 19.70 -16.67
N LEU A 74 5.09 20.01 -15.92
CA LEU A 74 4.27 21.19 -16.15
C LEU A 74 5.06 22.51 -15.96
N PRO A 75 5.83 22.72 -14.87
CA PRO A 75 6.69 23.89 -14.74
C PRO A 75 7.74 24.03 -15.85
N ILE A 76 8.32 22.92 -16.31
CA ILE A 76 9.30 22.93 -17.40
C ILE A 76 8.65 23.35 -18.71
N MET A 77 7.43 22.89 -18.99
CA MET A 77 6.69 23.28 -20.20
C MET A 77 6.27 24.75 -20.19
N LEU A 78 5.97 25.33 -19.02
CA LEU A 78 5.44 26.70 -18.91
C LEU A 78 6.51 27.78 -18.67
N LEU A 79 7.59 27.46 -17.96
CA LEU A 79 8.53 28.46 -17.42
C LEU A 79 9.92 28.41 -18.08
N VAL A 80 10.32 27.27 -18.64
CA VAL A 80 11.66 27.10 -19.23
C VAL A 80 11.63 27.54 -20.68
N LYS A 81 12.42 28.59 -21.00
CA LYS A 81 12.61 29.08 -22.37
C LYS A 81 13.32 28.02 -23.23
N GLU A 82 13.09 28.07 -24.54
CA GLU A 82 13.62 27.08 -25.48
C GLU A 82 15.16 27.01 -25.52
N ASP A 83 15.83 28.09 -25.17
CA ASP A 83 17.30 28.19 -25.15
C ASP A 83 17.97 27.46 -23.97
N VAL A 84 17.18 26.95 -23.02
CA VAL A 84 17.67 26.29 -21.81
C VAL A 84 17.51 24.78 -21.92
N ASP A 85 18.52 24.03 -21.48
CA ASP A 85 18.42 22.57 -21.46
C ASP A 85 17.34 22.07 -20.48
N LYS A 86 16.26 21.55 -21.08
CA LYS A 86 15.09 21.01 -20.37
C LYS A 86 15.43 19.76 -19.55
N ILE A 87 16.43 18.98 -19.98
CA ILE A 87 16.84 17.74 -19.27
C ILE A 87 17.54 18.10 -17.96
N THR A 88 18.49 19.03 -18.01
CA THR A 88 19.18 19.51 -16.81
C THR A 88 18.21 20.13 -15.81
N SER A 89 17.25 20.91 -16.30
CA SER A 89 16.19 21.53 -15.47
C SER A 89 15.29 20.47 -14.82
N PHE A 90 14.90 19.42 -15.55
CA PHE A 90 14.16 18.28 -15.01
C PHE A 90 14.90 17.62 -13.86
N LEU A 91 16.18 17.31 -14.04
CA LEU A 91 16.98 16.62 -13.03
C LEU A 91 17.14 17.47 -11.75
N HIS A 92 17.33 18.79 -11.89
CA HIS A 92 17.46 19.67 -10.73
C HIS A 92 16.16 19.71 -9.91
N ILE A 93 15.02 19.94 -10.57
CA ILE A 93 13.72 19.99 -9.89
C ILE A 93 13.41 18.62 -9.27
N PHE A 94 13.59 17.54 -10.02
CA PHE A 94 13.37 16.18 -9.53
C PHE A 94 14.24 15.84 -8.32
N PHE A 95 15.52 16.22 -8.34
CA PHE A 95 16.44 15.98 -7.24
C PHE A 95 15.98 16.68 -5.95
N PHE A 96 15.68 17.98 -6.01
CA PHE A 96 15.25 18.73 -4.82
C PHE A 96 13.89 18.27 -4.29
N LEU A 97 12.94 17.97 -5.18
CA LEU A 97 11.64 17.41 -4.77
C LEU A 97 11.80 16.05 -4.09
N SER A 98 12.57 15.15 -4.70
CA SER A 98 12.78 13.81 -4.16
C SER A 98 13.54 13.84 -2.83
N LEU A 99 14.53 14.71 -2.70
CA LEU A 99 15.33 14.82 -1.49
C LEU A 99 14.53 15.44 -0.33
N VAL A 100 13.81 16.53 -0.56
CA VAL A 100 13.11 17.26 0.51
C VAL A 100 11.74 16.66 0.79
N ILE A 101 10.88 16.55 -0.23
CA ILE A 101 9.50 16.09 -0.04
C ILE A 101 9.47 14.57 0.14
N GLY A 102 10.30 13.83 -0.61
CA GLY A 102 10.40 12.38 -0.46
C GLY A 102 10.82 11.96 0.95
N SER A 103 11.85 12.61 1.53
CA SER A 103 12.30 12.25 2.89
C SER A 103 11.29 12.59 3.98
N LEU A 104 10.51 13.65 3.79
CA LEU A 104 9.52 14.10 4.78
C LEU A 104 8.25 13.24 4.73
N MET A 105 7.77 12.89 3.53
CA MET A 105 6.57 12.08 3.36
C MET A 105 6.75 10.62 3.79
N ASP A 106 7.96 10.06 3.70
CA ASP A 106 8.22 8.64 4.00
C ASP A 106 8.37 8.34 5.51
N SER A 107 7.92 9.25 6.37
CA SER A 107 8.11 9.15 7.81
C SER A 107 6.98 8.38 8.50
N ILE A 108 7.31 7.21 9.03
CA ILE A 108 6.41 6.29 9.76
C ILE A 108 5.66 6.97 10.92
N ILE A 109 6.22 8.05 11.49
CA ILE A 109 5.63 8.78 12.61
C ILE A 109 4.43 9.63 12.16
N PHE A 110 4.45 10.12 10.91
CA PHE A 110 3.41 10.99 10.37
C PHE A 110 2.33 10.24 9.57
N ASP A 111 2.58 8.98 9.22
CA ASP A 111 1.61 8.15 8.52
C ASP A 111 0.58 7.54 9.50
N VAL A 112 -0.41 8.35 9.89
CA VAL A 112 -1.55 7.87 10.69
C VAL A 112 -2.53 7.15 9.77
N ASP A 113 -2.22 5.90 9.48
CA ASP A 113 -3.11 5.05 8.67
C ASP A 113 -4.38 4.64 9.44
N LYS A 114 -5.47 4.41 8.70
CA LYS A 114 -6.74 3.89 9.20
C LYS A 114 -6.54 2.58 9.99
N THR A 115 -5.60 1.75 9.56
CA THR A 115 -5.27 0.48 10.24
C THR A 115 -4.68 0.73 11.63
N THR A 116 -3.80 1.73 11.78
CA THR A 116 -3.23 2.15 13.06
C THR A 116 -4.33 2.62 14.01
N PHE A 117 -5.25 3.44 13.52
CA PHE A 117 -6.40 3.90 14.30
C PHE A 117 -7.28 2.72 14.75
N ASN A 118 -7.64 1.81 13.84
CA ASN A 118 -8.49 0.67 14.15
C ASN A 118 -7.83 -0.26 15.18
N MET A 119 -6.56 -0.59 15.01
CA MET A 119 -5.85 -1.48 15.92
C MET A 119 -5.67 -0.88 17.32
N ILE A 120 -5.21 0.37 17.40
CA ILE A 120 -4.90 1.00 18.69
C ILE A 120 -6.20 1.42 19.41
N LYS A 121 -7.13 2.07 18.71
CA LYS A 121 -8.31 2.69 19.32
C LYS A 121 -9.52 1.77 19.39
N LEU A 122 -9.81 1.01 18.34
CA LEU A 122 -10.98 0.09 18.32
C LEU A 122 -10.64 -1.25 18.96
N MET A 123 -9.53 -1.86 18.56
CA MET A 123 -9.13 -3.19 19.03
C MET A 123 -8.31 -3.19 20.31
N ARG A 124 -7.98 -2.01 20.84
CA ARG A 124 -7.19 -1.82 22.08
C ARG A 124 -5.86 -2.58 22.08
N ALA A 125 -5.22 -2.69 20.91
CA ALA A 125 -3.89 -3.26 20.82
C ALA A 125 -2.89 -2.37 21.56
N GLN A 126 -1.90 -2.99 22.21
CA GLN A 126 -0.83 -2.25 22.88
C GLN A 126 0.01 -1.48 21.84
N SER A 127 -0.04 -0.14 21.89
CA SER A 127 0.60 0.73 20.90
C SER A 127 2.09 0.47 20.73
N ARG A 128 2.81 0.23 21.84
CA ARG A 128 4.25 -0.06 21.81
C ARG A 128 4.55 -1.32 20.98
N GLU A 129 3.80 -2.40 21.20
CA GLU A 129 4.02 -3.64 20.48
C GLU A 129 3.64 -3.53 18.99
N TYR A 130 2.60 -2.74 18.70
CA TYR A 130 2.14 -2.48 17.34
C TYR A 130 3.21 -1.73 16.53
N TYR A 131 3.70 -0.60 17.03
CA TYR A 131 4.72 0.20 16.33
C TYR A 131 6.06 -0.54 16.21
N LEU A 132 6.49 -1.26 17.25
CA LEU A 132 7.72 -2.07 17.15
C LEU A 132 7.57 -3.19 16.10
N GLY A 133 6.39 -3.82 16.01
CA GLY A 133 6.10 -4.80 14.97
C GLY A 133 6.17 -4.21 13.56
N GLN A 134 5.57 -3.04 13.35
CA GLN A 134 5.62 -2.30 12.08
C GLN A 134 7.04 -1.90 11.69
N ILE A 135 7.81 -1.30 12.60
CA ILE A 135 9.19 -0.86 12.33
C ILE A 135 10.07 -2.05 11.95
N ILE A 136 9.97 -3.17 12.68
CA ILE A 136 10.71 -4.38 12.37
C ILE A 136 10.32 -4.91 10.99
N TYR A 137 9.03 -4.94 10.66
CA TYR A 137 8.56 -5.37 9.35
C TYR A 137 9.12 -4.50 8.22
N ILE A 138 8.94 -3.17 8.30
CA ILE A 138 9.41 -2.22 7.27
C ILE A 138 10.93 -2.30 7.08
N LYS A 139 11.68 -2.38 8.19
CA LYS A 139 13.15 -2.44 8.11
C LYS A 139 13.63 -3.75 7.47
N ASN A 140 13.00 -4.88 7.80
CA ASN A 140 13.36 -6.17 7.20
C ASN A 140 12.93 -6.27 5.73
N SER A 141 11.76 -5.74 5.36
CA SER A 141 11.33 -5.72 3.96
C SER A 141 12.26 -4.87 3.09
N ASN A 142 12.66 -3.69 3.58
CA ASN A 142 13.58 -2.81 2.85
C ASN A 142 14.97 -3.43 2.70
N LEU A 143 15.46 -4.11 3.74
CA LEU A 143 16.71 -4.85 3.69
C LEU A 143 16.64 -5.98 2.65
N TYR A 144 15.56 -6.75 2.62
CA TYR A 144 15.37 -7.84 1.66
C TYR A 144 15.28 -7.32 0.22
N ILE A 145 14.51 -6.25 -0.02
CA ILE A 145 14.42 -5.60 -1.33
C ILE A 145 15.81 -5.12 -1.78
N PHE A 146 16.58 -4.49 -0.89
CA PHE A 146 17.94 -4.06 -1.18
C PHE A 146 18.86 -5.24 -1.55
N TYR A 147 18.82 -6.34 -0.79
CA TYR A 147 19.59 -7.55 -1.12
C TYR A 147 19.15 -8.17 -2.45
N SER A 148 17.85 -8.23 -2.74
CA SER A 148 17.31 -8.72 -4.02
C SER A 148 17.57 -7.78 -5.19
N SER A 149 17.86 -6.50 -4.93
CA SER A 149 18.23 -5.52 -5.96
C SER A 149 19.73 -5.57 -6.29
N ILE A 150 20.55 -6.09 -5.37
CA ILE A 150 21.99 -6.30 -5.57
C ILE A 150 22.25 -7.65 -6.25
N ASN A 151 21.50 -8.69 -5.87
CA ASN A 151 21.51 -9.98 -6.55
C ASN A 151 20.38 -9.98 -7.59
N ASP A 152 20.68 -9.66 -8.85
CA ASP A 152 19.73 -9.68 -10.00
C ASP A 152 19.24 -11.10 -10.33
N ASP A 153 18.57 -11.76 -9.37
CA ASP A 153 17.91 -13.04 -9.51
C ASP A 153 16.40 -12.83 -9.45
N ARG A 154 15.82 -12.51 -10.61
CA ARG A 154 14.40 -12.19 -10.82
C ARG A 154 13.40 -13.34 -10.61
N THR A 155 13.70 -14.36 -9.80
CA THR A 155 12.89 -15.59 -9.73
C THR A 155 12.37 -15.99 -8.35
N THR A 156 12.59 -15.20 -7.30
CA THR A 156 12.27 -15.64 -5.91
C THR A 156 11.00 -15.06 -5.30
N PHE A 157 10.27 -14.17 -5.99
CA PHE A 157 9.08 -13.48 -5.44
C PHE A 157 7.92 -14.43 -5.05
N PHE A 158 7.83 -15.64 -5.61
CA PHE A 158 6.67 -16.52 -5.41
C PHE A 158 6.88 -17.70 -4.44
N LYS A 159 8.07 -17.89 -3.83
CA LYS A 159 8.37 -19.11 -3.04
C LYS A 159 8.26 -18.96 -1.51
N SER A 160 8.07 -17.75 -0.98
CA SER A 160 8.23 -17.49 0.47
C SER A 160 6.96 -17.57 1.33
N TYR A 161 5.76 -17.68 0.75
CA TYR A 161 4.51 -17.59 1.55
C TYR A 161 3.59 -18.80 1.35
N ASN A 162 3.92 -19.91 2.01
CA ASN A 162 2.96 -20.98 2.30
C ASN A 162 2.09 -20.56 3.51
N PHE A 163 1.08 -19.72 3.25
CA PHE A 163 0.08 -19.35 4.25
C PHE A 163 -0.99 -20.46 4.36
N ASN A 164 -0.78 -21.39 5.30
CA ASN A 164 -1.81 -22.34 5.72
C ASN A 164 -2.73 -21.65 6.75
N VAL A 165 -3.75 -20.93 6.28
CA VAL A 165 -4.67 -20.18 7.14
C VAL A 165 -5.96 -20.97 7.34
N ARG A 166 -6.10 -21.64 8.49
CA ARG A 166 -7.42 -21.96 9.05
C ARG A 166 -7.95 -20.74 9.78
N ILE A 167 -8.95 -20.09 9.20
CA ILE A 167 -9.71 -19.01 9.84
C ILE A 167 -10.78 -19.67 10.71
N TYR A 168 -10.67 -19.53 12.03
CA TYR A 168 -11.80 -19.81 12.93
C TYR A 168 -12.73 -18.59 12.92
N SER A 169 -13.99 -18.86 12.58
CA SER A 169 -15.11 -17.92 12.57
C SER A 169 -15.46 -17.52 14.01
N TYR A 170 -15.63 -16.23 14.26
CA TYR A 170 -16.55 -15.70 15.26
C TYR A 170 -17.52 -14.78 14.53
#